data_AF-A0A920PP72-F1
#
_entry.id   AF-A0A920PP72-F1
#
_cell.length_a   1.000
_cell.length_b   1.000
_cell.length_c   1.000
_cell.angle_alpha   90.00
_cell.angle_beta   90.00
_cell.angle_gamma   90.00
#
_symmetry.space_group_name_H-M   'P 1'
#
loop_
_entity.id
_entity.type
_entity.pdbx_description
1 polymer ?
#
loop_
_entity_poly.entity_id
_entity_poly.type
_entity_poly.pdbx_seq_one_letter_code
_entity_poly.pdbx_strand_id
1 'polypeptide(L)' 'MTNSNMTIEAGARFGIFALRKTLEYVYGRPHAPTDEKWDEALAYWRTLKSDETAIFDKEIK' A
#
# COMPACT_ATOMS: atom_id res chain seq x y z
N MET A 1 0.59 9.57 0.50
CA MET A 1 -0.54 10.35 -0.06
C MET A 1 -0.08 11.43 -1.03
N THR A 2 0.89 12.29 -0.70
CA THR A 2 1.33 13.39 -1.59
C THR A 2 1.71 12.95 -3.01
N ASN A 3 2.58 11.94 -3.16
CA ASN A 3 2.96 11.46 -4.51
C ASN A 3 1.84 10.71 -5.24
N SER A 4 0.93 10.04 -4.53
CA SER A 4 -0.16 9.27 -5.15
C SER A 4 -1.16 10.19 -5.85
N ASN A 5 -1.45 11.35 -5.25
CA ASN A 5 -2.31 12.36 -5.84
C ASN A 5 -1.74 12.91 -7.15
N MET A 6 -0.42 13.12 -7.19
CA MET A 6 0.25 13.69 -8.35
C MET A 6 0.54 12.69 -9.50
N THR A 7 0.00 11.48 -9.43
CA THR A 7 0.32 10.45 -10.43
C THR A 7 -0.28 10.75 -11.80
N ILE A 8 -1.41 11.45 -11.84
CA ILE A 8 -2.07 11.81 -13.10
C ILE A 8 -1.31 12.92 -13.84
N GLU A 9 -0.62 13.80 -13.12
CA GLU A 9 0.23 14.86 -13.65
C GLU A 9 1.45 14.28 -14.37
N ALA A 10 1.89 13.08 -13.97
CA ALA A 10 2.90 12.29 -14.66
C ALA A 10 2.31 11.34 -15.74
N GLY A 11 0.99 11.43 -16.00
CA GLY A 11 0.29 10.61 -17.00
C GLY A 11 0.07 9.15 -16.57
N ALA A 12 0.25 8.82 -15.29
CA ALA A 12 0.04 7.45 -14.80
C ALA A 12 -1.45 7.16 -14.56
N ARG A 13 -1.86 5.91 -14.79
CA ARG A 13 -3.23 5.44 -14.52
C ARG A 13 -3.51 5.26 -13.02
N PHE A 14 -2.48 4.92 -12.25
CA PHE A 14 -2.54 4.69 -10.81
C PHE A 14 -1.15 4.78 -10.18
N GLY A 15 -1.10 5.07 -8.88
CA GLY A 15 0.09 4.96 -8.04
C GLY A 15 -0.11 3.99 -6.90
N ILE A 16 0.58 2.85 -6.93
CA ILE A 16 0.50 1.83 -5.88
C ILE A 16 1.78 1.89 -5.04
N PHE A 17 1.61 1.77 -3.72
CA PHE A 17 2.71 1.83 -2.75
C PHE A 17 2.64 0.63 -1.81
N ALA A 18 3.79 0.07 -1.47
CA ALA A 18 3.88 -1.01 -0.49
C ALA A 18 3.37 -0.58 0.90
N LEU A 19 2.77 -1.52 1.63
CA LEU A 19 2.02 -1.26 2.86
C LEU A 19 2.86 -0.92 4.10
N ARG A 20 4.18 -0.80 3.99
CA ARG A 20 5.10 -0.68 5.14
C ARG A 20 4.73 0.44 6.12
N LYS A 21 4.58 1.67 5.62
CA LYS A 21 4.16 2.83 6.45
C LYS A 21 2.64 2.95 6.57
N THR A 22 1.90 2.29 5.67
CA THR A 22 0.44 2.37 5.64
C THR A 22 -0.18 1.66 6.85
N LEU A 23 0.38 0.53 7.28
CA LEU A 23 -0.13 -0.21 8.44
C LEU A 23 -0.06 0.64 9.72
N GLU A 24 1.09 1.28 9.97
CA GLU A 24 1.27 2.20 11.10
C GLU A 24 0.32 3.40 11.02
N TYR A 25 0.10 3.92 9.80
CA TYR A 25 -0.81 5.03 9.59
C TYR A 25 -2.27 4.67 9.89
N VAL A 26 -2.72 3.47 9.53
CA VAL A 26 -4.11 3.04 9.66
C VAL A 26 -4.47 2.64 11.10
N TYR A 27 -3.51 2.15 11.88
CA TYR A 27 -3.76 1.67 13.25
C TYR A 27 -4.45 2.73 14.13
N GLY A 28 -5.58 2.35 14.74
CA GLY A 28 -6.34 3.20 15.66
C GLY A 28 -7.11 4.35 15.00
N ARG A 29 -7.17 4.43 13.66
CA ARG A 29 -7.98 5.45 12.97
C ARG A 29 -9.47 5.12 12.98
N PRO A 30 -10.35 6.13 12.82
CA PRO A 30 -11.76 5.90 12.59
C PRO A 30 -11.97 4.92 11.43
N HIS A 31 -12.85 3.93 11.64
CA HIS A 31 -13.16 2.84 10.70
C HIS A 31 -12.03 1.83 10.42
N ALA A 32 -10.88 1.94 11.10
CA ALA A 32 -9.91 0.86 11.09
C ALA A 32 -10.51 -0.36 11.82
N PRO A 33 -10.19 -1.59 11.38
CA PRO A 33 -10.54 -2.79 12.14
C PRO A 33 -9.88 -2.74 13.52
N THR A 34 -10.55 -3.30 14.53
CA THR A 34 -10.07 -3.35 15.91
C THR A 34 -9.95 -4.80 16.38
N ASP A 35 -9.18 -5.01 17.44
CA ASP A 35 -9.06 -6.29 18.15
C ASP A 35 -8.74 -7.45 17.19
N GLU A 36 -9.48 -8.57 17.27
CA GLU A 36 -9.27 -9.76 16.44
C GLU A 36 -9.33 -9.46 14.93
N LYS A 37 -10.19 -8.53 14.51
CA LYS A 37 -10.29 -8.13 13.09
C LYS A 37 -9.06 -7.38 12.62
N TRP A 38 -8.36 -6.70 13.52
CA TRP A 38 -7.10 -6.04 13.19
C TRP A 38 -6.00 -7.07 12.89
N ASP A 39 -5.91 -8.12 13.70
CA ASP A 39 -4.92 -9.18 13.51
C ASP A 39 -5.18 -9.99 12.23
N GLU A 40 -6.45 -10.33 11.94
CA GLU A 40 -6.85 -10.95 10.67
C GLU A 40 -6.49 -10.07 9.46
N ALA A 41 -6.83 -8.78 9.53
CA ALA A 41 -6.53 -7.82 8.48
C ALA A 41 -5.02 -7.66 8.28
N LEU A 42 -4.24 -7.58 9.37
CA LEU A 42 -2.79 -7.52 9.33
C LEU A 42 -2.19 -8.75 8.66
N ALA A 43 -2.66 -9.95 9.01
CA ALA A 43 -2.19 -11.19 8.42
C ALA A 43 -2.41 -11.18 6.90
N TYR A 44 -3.61 -10.79 6.45
CA TYR A 44 -3.93 -10.67 5.03
C TYR A 44 -3.14 -9.56 4.34
N TRP A 45 -3.10 -8.34 4.87
CA TRP A 45 -2.43 -7.21 4.25
C TRP A 45 -0.92 -7.43 4.10
N ARG A 46 -0.29 -8.19 5.00
CA ARG A 46 1.12 -8.58 4.86
C ARG A 46 1.39 -9.48 3.65
N THR A 47 0.37 -10.12 3.08
CA THR A 47 0.48 -10.89 1.83
C THR A 47 0.48 -10.01 0.59
N LEU A 48 0.01 -8.76 0.69
CA LEU A 48 -0.11 -7.83 -0.44
C LEU A 48 1.25 -7.16 -0.76
N LYS A 49 2.18 -7.95 -1.28
CA LYS A 49 3.49 -7.50 -1.78
C LYS A 49 3.65 -7.89 -3.24
N SER A 50 4.49 -7.16 -3.97
CA SER A 50 4.93 -7.60 -5.29
C SER A 50 5.74 -8.90 -5.15
N ASP A 51 5.63 -9.75 -6.17
CA ASP A 51 6.45 -10.96 -6.27
C ASP A 51 7.93 -10.61 -6.47
N GLU A 52 8.81 -11.50 -6.03
CA GLU A 52 10.27 -11.33 -6.21
C GLU A 52 10.68 -11.35 -7.69
N THR A 53 9.86 -11.96 -8.55
CA THR A 53 10.06 -12.04 -10.00
C THR A 53 9.18 -11.05 -10.78
N ALA A 54 8.65 -10.01 -10.12
CA ALA A 54 7.86 -8.99 -10.79
C ALA A 54 8.72 -8.25 -11.83
N ILE A 55 8.22 -8.17 -13.07
CA ILE A 55 8.89 -7.49 -14.17
C ILE A 55 8.33 -6.08 -14.29
N PHE A 56 9.21 -5.08 -14.25
CA PHE A 56 8.87 -3.69 -14.52
C PHE A 56 9.42 -3.30 -15.88
N ASP A 57 8.58 -2.72 -16.75
CA ASP A 57 9.01 -2.25 -18.07
C ASP A 57 10.12 -1.19 -17.97
N LYS A 58 10.14 -0.42 -16.87
CA LYS A 58 11.14 0.61 -16.59
C LYS A 58 11.31 0.81 -15.09
N GLU A 59 12.55 0.73 -14.62
CA GLU A 59 12.95 1.07 -13.25
C GLU A 59 13.77 2.37 -13.23
N ILE A 60 13.41 3.30 -12.35
CA ILE A 60 14.14 4.56 -12.14
C ILE A 60 14.71 4.55 -10.72
N LYS A 61 16.02 4.78 -10.58
CA LYS A 61 16.73 4.85 -9.29
C LYS A 61 17.08 6.28 -8.92
#